data_AF-A0A2D7X314-F1
#
_entry.id   AF-A0A2D7X314-F1
#
_cell.length_a   1.000
_cell.length_b   1.000
_cell.length_c   1.000
_cell.angle_alpha   90.00
_cell.angle_beta   90.00
_cell.angle_gamma   90.00
#
_symmetry.space_group_name_H-M   'P 1'
#
loop_
_entity.id
_entity.type
_entity.pdbx_description
1 polymer ?
#
loop_
_entity_poly.entity_id
_entity_poly.type
_entity_poly.pdbx_seq_one_letter_code
_entity_poly.pdbx_strand_id
1 'polypeptide(L)'
;MVVKVLQSVKVATNKEGIGSGKRYAVGEELPTDEDWQKQIAQNLIDAGIAEETKIVKPQETKAPAKKKKRAKNDDGTFKADDKSTPNVNEAWETK
;
A
#
# COMPACT_ATOMS: atom_id res chain seq x y z
N MET A 1 16.77 1.56 -2.62
CA MET A 1 15.48 1.34 -3.31
C MET A 1 14.86 0.07 -2.71
N VAL A 2 13.66 -0.35 -3.08
CA VAL A 2 13.19 -1.71 -2.76
C VAL A 2 12.75 -2.32 -4.06
N VAL A 3 13.10 -3.57 -4.31
CA VAL A 3 12.82 -4.22 -5.60
C VAL A 3 11.92 -5.42 -5.35
N LYS A 4 10.79 -5.48 -6.05
CA LYS A 4 9.88 -6.61 -5.97
C LYS A 4 10.21 -7.61 -7.05
N VAL A 5 10.33 -8.86 -6.64
CA VAL A 5 10.60 -9.98 -7.54
C VAL A 5 9.34 -10.33 -8.33
N LEU A 6 9.43 -10.40 -9.65
CA LEU A 6 8.34 -10.81 -10.54
C LEU A 6 8.40 -12.30 -10.91
N GLN A 7 9.59 -12.91 -10.81
CA GLN A 7 9.81 -14.33 -11.09
C GLN A 7 10.67 -14.97 -10.00
N SER A 8 10.35 -16.22 -9.62
CA SER A 8 11.11 -16.90 -8.57
C SER A 8 12.59 -17.00 -8.91
N VAL A 9 13.46 -16.42 -8.08
CA VAL A 9 14.90 -16.35 -8.34
C VAL A 9 15.69 -16.71 -7.10
N LYS A 10 16.81 -17.40 -7.29
CA LYS A 10 17.77 -17.69 -6.21
C LYS A 10 18.84 -16.61 -6.21
N VAL A 11 18.88 -15.83 -5.13
CA VAL A 11 19.81 -14.70 -4.97
C VAL A 11 20.73 -14.99 -3.80
N ALA A 12 21.99 -14.55 -3.89
CA ALA A 12 22.95 -14.65 -2.79
C ALA A 12 22.46 -13.85 -1.57
N THR A 13 22.57 -14.43 -0.37
CA THR A 13 22.20 -13.72 0.88
C THR A 13 23.38 -13.03 1.56
N ASN A 14 24.59 -13.16 1.02
CA ASN A 14 25.80 -12.59 1.57
C ASN A 14 26.67 -11.97 0.47
N LYS A 15 27.53 -11.02 0.87
CA LYS A 15 28.49 -10.33 0.01
C LYS A 15 29.46 -11.28 -0.71
N GLU A 16 29.70 -12.46 -0.15
CA GLU A 16 30.66 -13.44 -0.69
C GLU A 16 30.06 -14.33 -1.78
N GLY A 17 28.74 -14.30 -2.01
CA GLY A 17 28.12 -14.89 -3.20
C GLY A 17 28.19 -16.42 -3.32
N ILE A 18 28.71 -17.15 -2.32
CA ILE A 18 28.93 -18.60 -2.41
C ILE A 18 28.38 -19.29 -1.15
N GLY A 19 27.46 -20.25 -1.36
CA GLY A 19 26.97 -21.19 -0.34
C GLY A 19 25.51 -20.99 0.09
N SER A 20 25.09 -19.73 0.29
CA SER A 20 23.78 -19.41 0.89
C SER A 20 22.96 -18.54 -0.06
N GLY A 21 22.24 -19.17 -0.99
CA GLY A 21 21.30 -18.45 -1.85
C GLY A 21 19.87 -18.64 -1.34
N LYS A 22 19.18 -17.56 -0.98
CA LYS A 22 17.75 -17.59 -0.64
C LYS A 22 16.95 -17.56 -1.93
N ARG A 23 15.94 -18.41 -2.00
CA ARG A 23 14.93 -18.33 -3.06
C ARG A 23 13.93 -17.26 -2.67
N TYR A 24 13.78 -16.29 -3.53
CA TYR A 24 12.74 -15.28 -3.43
C TYR A 24 11.60 -15.69 -4.35
N ALA A 25 10.39 -15.77 -3.80
CA ALA A 25 9.19 -16.08 -4.57
C ALA A 25 8.69 -14.82 -5.31
N VAL A 26 7.79 -15.03 -6.27
CA VAL A 26 7.10 -13.93 -6.94
C VAL A 26 6.37 -13.08 -5.91
N GLY A 27 6.61 -11.78 -5.95
CA GLY A 27 6.05 -10.80 -5.05
C GLY A 27 6.86 -10.54 -3.79
N GLU A 28 7.94 -11.28 -3.53
CA GLU A 28 8.85 -10.97 -2.42
C GLU A 28 9.73 -9.75 -2.73
N GLU A 29 10.08 -9.02 -1.68
CA GLU A 29 10.94 -7.86 -1.76
C GLU A 29 12.40 -8.25 -1.52
N LEU A 30 13.26 -7.79 -2.41
CA LEU A 30 14.71 -7.89 -2.27
C LEU A 30 15.22 -6.65 -1.53
N PRO A 31 15.96 -6.83 -0.42
CA PRO A 31 16.64 -5.72 0.24
C PRO A 31 17.72 -5.18 -0.70
N THR A 32 17.90 -3.86 -0.73
CA THR A 32 18.98 -3.19 -1.49
C THR A 32 19.76 -2.21 -0.61
N ASP A 33 19.94 -2.60 0.66
CA ASP A 33 20.63 -1.81 1.68
C ASP A 33 22.11 -1.66 1.33
N GLU A 34 22.73 -2.72 0.82
CA GLU A 34 24.15 -2.75 0.45
C GLU A 34 24.38 -2.65 -1.07
N ASP A 35 25.55 -2.16 -1.48
CA ASP A 35 25.84 -1.91 -2.90
C ASP A 35 25.85 -3.17 -3.76
N TRP A 36 26.28 -4.31 -3.21
CA TRP A 36 26.20 -5.60 -3.91
C TRP A 36 24.75 -6.06 -4.10
N GLN A 37 23.86 -5.74 -3.17
CA GLN A 37 22.43 -6.04 -3.31
C GLN A 37 21.79 -5.15 -4.39
N LYS A 38 22.19 -3.87 -4.47
CA LYS A 38 21.77 -2.97 -5.55
C LYS A 38 22.24 -3.47 -6.92
N GLN A 39 23.46 -3.98 -7.02
CA GLN A 39 23.96 -4.57 -8.27
C GLN A 39 23.15 -5.80 -8.70
N ILE A 40 22.83 -6.70 -7.77
CA ILE A 40 21.96 -7.84 -8.07
C ILE A 40 20.56 -7.35 -8.47
N ALA A 41 20.00 -6.41 -7.72
CA ALA A 41 18.69 -5.85 -8.02
C ALA A 41 18.64 -5.20 -9.41
N GLN A 42 19.68 -4.46 -9.81
CA GLN A 42 19.79 -3.89 -11.15
C GLN A 42 19.83 -4.98 -12.23
N ASN A 43 20.67 -6.00 -12.07
CA ASN A 43 20.74 -7.12 -13.01
C ASN A 43 19.40 -7.86 -13.14
N LEU A 44 18.65 -7.98 -12.04
CA LEU A 44 17.32 -8.60 -12.03
C LEU A 44 16.27 -7.73 -12.73
N ILE A 45 16.35 -6.41 -12.58
CA ILE A 45 15.49 -5.46 -13.30
C ILE A 45 15.79 -5.49 -14.80
N ASP A 46 17.07 -5.44 -15.17
CA ASP A 46 17.51 -5.48 -16.58
C ASP A 46 17.12 -6.81 -17.24
N ALA A 47 17.09 -7.91 -16.48
CA ALA A 47 16.61 -9.21 -16.94
C ALA A 47 15.08 -9.35 -16.95
N GLY A 48 14.32 -8.36 -16.46
CA GLY A 48 12.85 -8.42 -16.34
C GLY A 48 12.36 -9.40 -15.26
N ILE A 49 13.23 -9.83 -14.36
CA ILE A 49 12.95 -10.78 -13.27
C ILE A 49 12.40 -10.03 -12.04
N ALA A 50 12.71 -8.75 -11.89
CA ALA A 50 12.28 -7.91 -10.78
C ALA A 50 11.96 -6.49 -11.24
N GLU A 51 11.21 -5.75 -10.44
CA GLU A 51 10.82 -4.37 -10.73
C GLU A 51 11.16 -3.46 -9.55
N GLU A 52 11.69 -2.27 -9.83
CA GLU A 52 11.93 -1.27 -8.78
C GLU A 52 10.59 -0.82 -8.19
N THR A 53 10.29 -1.31 -7.00
CA THR A 53 9.22 -0.77 -6.19
C THR A 53 9.69 0.57 -5.67
N LYS A 54 9.44 1.62 -6.45
CA LYS A 54 9.33 2.95 -5.86
C LYS A 54 8.21 2.84 -4.84
N ILE A 55 8.59 2.72 -3.57
CA ILE A 55 7.74 3.13 -2.47
C ILE A 55 7.56 4.64 -2.68
N VAL A 56 6.71 5.02 -3.63
CA VAL A 56 5.68 5.99 -3.29
C VAL A 56 5.13 5.34 -2.04
N LYS A 57 5.45 5.91 -0.88
CA LYS A 57 4.69 5.62 0.34
C LYS A 57 3.24 5.49 -0.13
N PRO A 58 2.39 4.63 0.44
CA PRO A 58 1.00 4.99 0.38
C PRO A 58 0.91 6.39 1.01
N GLN A 59 1.10 7.45 0.22
CA GLN A 59 0.19 8.55 0.20
C GLN A 59 -1.09 7.80 -0.02
N GLU A 60 -1.69 7.43 1.11
CA GLU A 60 -3.09 7.14 1.20
C GLU A 60 -3.66 8.09 0.17
N THR A 61 -4.16 7.54 -0.92
CA THR A 61 -5.16 8.29 -1.64
C THR A 61 -6.21 8.39 -0.55
N LYS A 62 -6.16 9.49 0.20
CA LYS A 62 -7.29 10.01 0.93
C LYS A 62 -8.26 10.27 -0.20
N ALA A 63 -8.91 9.19 -0.67
CA ALA A 63 -10.31 9.25 -1.02
C ALA A 63 -10.84 10.12 0.09
N PRO A 64 -11.29 11.36 -0.21
CA PRO A 64 -11.61 12.31 0.82
C PRO A 64 -12.54 11.53 1.72
N ALA A 65 -12.09 11.25 2.95
CA ALA A 65 -12.96 10.67 3.95
C ALA A 65 -14.04 11.73 4.02
N LYS A 66 -15.14 11.50 3.29
CA LYS A 66 -16.28 12.40 3.29
C LYS A 66 -16.58 12.43 4.76
N LYS A 67 -16.22 13.55 5.42
CA LYS A 67 -16.53 13.80 6.81
C LYS A 67 -18.04 13.84 6.76
N LYS A 68 -18.67 12.68 6.91
CA LYS A 68 -20.10 12.53 6.80
C LYS A 68 -20.62 13.33 7.98
N LYS A 69 -21.07 14.55 7.70
CA LYS A 69 -21.58 15.45 8.71
C LYS A 69 -22.96 14.91 9.08
N ARG A 70 -23.27 14.82 10.37
CA ARG A 70 -24.60 14.40 10.81
C ARG A 70 -25.60 15.42 10.28
N ALA A 71 -26.67 14.95 9.63
CA ALA A 71 -27.71 15.82 9.11
C ALA A 71 -28.41 16.56 10.27
N LYS A 72 -28.62 17.86 10.08
CA LYS A 72 -29.31 18.73 11.03
C LYS A 72 -30.63 19.25 10.45
N ASN A 73 -31.58 19.55 11.32
CA ASN A 73 -32.76 20.33 11.05
C ASN A 73 -32.40 21.83 10.97
N ASP A 74 -33.32 22.66 10.49
CA ASP A 74 -33.13 24.12 10.36
C ASP A 74 -32.91 24.82 11.71
N ASP A 75 -33.43 24.22 12.79
CA ASP A 75 -33.22 24.66 14.18
C ASP A 75 -31.86 24.22 14.76
N GLY A 76 -31.07 23.46 14.00
CA GLY A 76 -29.75 22.97 14.37
C GLY A 76 -29.74 21.66 15.17
N THR A 77 -30.91 21.06 15.47
CA THR A 77 -31.02 19.73 16.09
C THR A 77 -30.67 18.63 15.09
N PHE A 78 -30.27 17.43 15.55
CA PHE A 78 -29.99 16.33 14.63
C PHE A 78 -31.29 15.71 14.13
N LYS A 79 -31.35 15.39 12.83
CA LYS A 79 -32.51 14.72 12.24
C LYS A 79 -32.87 13.40 12.92
N ALA A 80 -31.88 12.70 13.48
CA ALA A 80 -32.08 11.47 14.24
C ALA A 80 -32.88 11.67 15.54
N ASP A 81 -32.89 12.88 16.10
CA ASP A 81 -33.60 13.21 17.33
C ASP A 81 -35.04 13.69 17.08
N ASP A 82 -35.45 13.80 15.80
CA ASP A 82 -36.80 14.17 15.41
C ASP A 82 -37.75 12.97 15.48
N LYS A 83 -38.59 12.96 16.51
CA LYS A 83 -39.61 11.92 16.76
C LYS A 83 -40.68 11.84 15.66
N SER A 84 -40.79 12.83 14.79
CA SER A 84 -41.72 12.85 13.66
C SER A 84 -41.20 12.10 12.42
N THR A 85 -39.91 11.73 12.38
CA THR A 85 -39.28 11.03 11.24
C THR A 85 -38.67 9.66 11.60
N PRO A 86 -39.43 8.73 12.22
CA PRO A 86 -38.90 7.46 12.75
C PRO A 86 -38.35 6.50 11.68
N ASN A 87 -38.67 6.71 10.40
CA ASN A 87 -38.26 5.83 9.29
C ASN A 87 -37.11 6.39 8.44
N VAL A 88 -36.54 7.54 8.84
CA VAL A 88 -35.50 8.22 8.08
C VAL A 88 -34.12 7.79 8.59
N ASN A 89 -33.46 6.87 7.89
CA ASN A 89 -32.09 6.44 8.20
C ASN A 89 -31.02 7.45 7.70
N GLU A 90 -31.29 8.77 7.81
CA GLU A 90 -30.45 9.87 7.30
C GLU A 90 -29.48 10.40 8.37
N ALA A 91 -28.85 9.53 9.16
CA ALA A 91 -27.90 9.94 10.19
C ALA A 91 -26.62 10.64 9.65
N TRP A 92 -26.50 10.76 8.33
CA TRP A 92 -25.31 11.23 7.63
C TRP A 92 -25.70 12.00 6.36
N GLU A 93 -25.11 13.16 6.13
CA GLU A 93 -25.20 13.87 4.84
C GLU A 93 -24.44 13.08 3.77
N THR A 94 -25.17 12.63 2.74
CA THR A 94 -24.56 12.22 1.47
C THR A 94 -24.22 13.48 0.68
N LYS A 95 -22.94 13.90 0.76
CA LYS A 95 -22.38 14.87 -0.18
C LYS A 95 -22.17 14.26 -1.56
#